data_AF-A0A097QWQ3-F1
#
_entry.id   AF-A0A097QWQ3-F1
#
_cell.length_a   1.000
_cell.length_b   1.000
_cell.length_c   1.000
_cell.angle_alpha   90.00
_cell.angle_beta   90.00
_cell.angle_gamma   90.00
#
_symmetry.space_group_name_H-M   'P 1'
#
loop_
_entity.id
_entity.type
_entity.pdbx_description
1 polymer ?
#
loop_
_entity_poly.entity_id
_entity_poly.type
_entity_poly.pdbx_seq_one_letter_code
_entity_poly.pdbx_strand_id
1 'polypeptide(L)'
;MVSHLKRSGWTIREVEKNVYKPNGQQLTEIDIIAEKNGRTVYIECKRSFGDIKPKQILTQAEYAKSKGVRKIYMYYSEDVFSPGQHYRVMEAIRNAKSKFGVDVELVQLTSEFN
;
A
#
# COMPACT_ATOMS: atom_id res chain seq x y z
N MET A 1 -9.35 -11.48 1.06
CA MET A 1 -8.74 -10.65 -0.01
C MET A 1 -7.88 -11.44 -1.02
N VAL A 2 -6.83 -12.18 -0.61
CA VAL A 2 -5.93 -12.92 -1.54
C VAL A 2 -6.69 -13.83 -2.51
N SER A 3 -7.70 -14.57 -2.02
CA SER A 3 -8.55 -15.41 -2.86
C SER A 3 -9.35 -14.62 -3.88
N HIS A 4 -9.76 -13.39 -3.56
CA HIS A 4 -10.43 -12.50 -4.50
C HIS A 4 -9.45 -12.02 -5.60
N LEU A 5 -8.22 -11.62 -5.23
CA LEU A 5 -7.19 -11.23 -6.20
C LEU A 5 -6.91 -12.37 -7.19
N LYS A 6 -6.73 -13.60 -6.69
CA LYS A 6 -6.53 -14.80 -7.53
C LYS A 6 -7.71 -15.04 -8.47
N ARG A 7 -8.96 -14.95 -7.97
CA ARG A 7 -10.18 -15.07 -8.82
C ARG A 7 -10.28 -13.97 -9.88
N SER A 8 -9.81 -12.77 -9.55
CA SER A 8 -9.76 -11.63 -10.47
C SER A 8 -8.55 -11.68 -11.42
N GLY A 9 -7.80 -12.79 -11.45
CA GLY A 9 -6.72 -13.03 -12.40
C GLY A 9 -5.38 -12.38 -12.04
N TRP A 10 -5.16 -12.05 -10.76
CA TRP A 10 -3.85 -11.61 -10.27
C TRP A 10 -3.02 -12.79 -9.80
N THR A 11 -1.74 -12.80 -10.19
CA THR A 11 -0.73 -13.70 -9.64
C THR A 11 -0.11 -13.04 -8.42
N ILE A 12 -0.12 -13.72 -7.27
CA ILE A 12 0.54 -13.25 -6.06
C ILE A 12 1.98 -13.75 -6.09
N ARG A 13 2.97 -12.84 -6.13
CA ARG A 13 4.38 -13.21 -6.10
C ARG A 13 4.89 -13.42 -4.69
N GLU A 14 4.56 -12.49 -3.79
CA GLU A 14 5.16 -12.47 -2.47
C GLU A 14 4.26 -11.78 -1.45
N VAL A 15 4.43 -12.17 -0.19
CA VAL A 15 3.87 -11.51 0.99
C VAL A 15 5.07 -10.99 1.80
N GLU A 16 5.53 -9.76 1.51
CA GLU A 16 6.75 -9.18 2.09
C GLU A 16 6.45 -8.37 3.36
N LYS A 17 6.23 -9.06 4.49
CA LYS A 17 5.94 -8.36 5.74
C LYS A 17 7.03 -7.36 6.16
N ASN A 18 8.30 -7.61 5.83
CA ASN A 18 9.40 -6.71 6.16
C ASN A 18 10.38 -6.56 5.00
N VAL A 19 10.49 -5.34 4.46
CA VAL A 19 11.51 -4.95 3.48
C VAL A 19 12.65 -4.29 4.24
N TYR A 20 13.89 -4.75 4.03
CA TYR A 20 15.06 -4.21 4.72
C TYR A 20 15.99 -3.46 3.77
N LYS A 21 16.66 -2.43 4.28
CA LYS A 21 17.85 -1.84 3.66
C LYS A 21 19.03 -2.82 3.76
N PRO A 22 20.08 -2.67 2.94
CA PRO A 22 21.31 -3.47 3.05
C PRO A 22 21.98 -3.43 4.44
N ASN A 23 21.75 -2.36 5.21
CA ASN A 23 22.27 -2.21 6.57
C ASN A 23 21.41 -2.87 7.67
N GLY A 24 20.42 -3.69 7.29
CA GLY A 24 19.53 -4.38 8.22
C GLY A 24 18.43 -3.52 8.83
N GLN A 25 18.37 -2.21 8.52
CA GLN A 25 17.26 -1.36 8.94
C GLN A 25 16.00 -1.72 8.15
N GLN A 26 14.88 -1.97 8.83
CA GLN A 26 13.60 -2.12 8.16
C GLN A 26 13.28 -0.84 7.38
N LEU A 27 13.18 -0.98 6.06
CA LEU A 27 12.83 0.08 5.13
C LEU A 27 11.33 0.33 5.18
N THR A 28 10.52 -0.72 4.95
CA THR A 28 9.07 -0.63 4.93
C THR A 28 8.43 -2.01 5.10
N GLU A 29 7.10 -2.07 5.15
CA GLU A 29 6.30 -3.30 5.14
C GLU A 29 5.48 -3.28 3.85
N ILE A 30 5.33 -4.38 3.12
CA ILE A 30 4.41 -4.49 1.97
C ILE A 30 3.69 -5.82 2.07
N ASP A 31 2.41 -5.78 2.42
CA ASP A 31 1.69 -7.03 2.66
C ASP A 31 1.66 -7.97 1.45
N ILE A 32 1.47 -7.45 0.24
CA ILE A 32 1.33 -8.28 -0.96
C ILE A 32 1.97 -7.60 -2.19
N ILE A 33 2.70 -8.40 -2.98
CA ILE A 33 3.11 -8.06 -4.35
C ILE A 33 2.27 -8.89 -5.32
N ALA A 34 1.51 -8.19 -6.18
CA ALA A 34 0.61 -8.81 -7.16
C ALA A 34 0.97 -8.41 -8.59
N GLU A 35 0.85 -9.35 -9.51
CA GLU A 35 1.13 -9.15 -10.93
C GLU A 35 -0.03 -9.57 -11.83
N LYS A 36 -0.29 -8.78 -12.87
CA LYS A 36 -1.28 -9.09 -13.90
C LYS A 36 -0.91 -8.41 -15.21
N ASN A 37 -0.86 -9.17 -16.32
CA ASN A 37 -0.58 -8.65 -17.66
C ASN A 37 0.70 -7.78 -17.74
N GLY A 38 1.79 -8.23 -17.11
CA GLY A 38 3.06 -7.50 -17.07
C GLY A 38 3.06 -6.25 -16.17
N ARG A 39 1.99 -6.01 -15.40
CA ARG A 39 1.91 -4.93 -14.41
C ARG A 39 2.09 -5.50 -13.01
N THR A 40 3.00 -4.91 -12.26
CA THR A 40 3.19 -5.18 -10.83
C THR A 40 2.53 -4.08 -10.01
N VAL A 41 1.83 -4.46 -8.94
CA VAL A 41 1.24 -3.55 -7.96
C VAL A 41 1.60 -4.02 -6.55
N TYR A 42 1.77 -3.07 -5.65
CA TYR A 42 1.88 -3.37 -4.23
C TYR A 42 0.53 -3.17 -3.55
N ILE A 43 0.27 -4.00 -2.55
CA ILE A 43 -0.98 -4.01 -1.82
C ILE A 43 -0.64 -3.99 -0.33
N GLU A 44 -1.16 -2.98 0.36
CA GLU A 44 -1.06 -2.79 1.81
C GLU A 44 -2.44 -2.92 2.43
N CYS A 45 -2.53 -3.55 3.59
CA CYS A 45 -3.77 -3.87 4.28
C CYS A 45 -3.73 -3.32 5.70
N LYS A 46 -4.61 -2.38 6.00
CA LYS A 46 -4.80 -1.84 7.34
C LYS A 46 -6.11 -2.31 7.93
N ARG A 47 -6.15 -2.55 9.24
CA ARG A 47 -7.39 -2.92 9.92
C ARG A 47 -8.37 -1.75 9.91
N SER A 48 -7.86 -0.54 9.95
CA SER A 48 -8.65 0.69 9.99
C SER A 48 -7.97 1.83 9.21
N PHE A 49 -8.71 2.88 8.86
CA PHE A 49 -8.10 4.08 8.27
C PHE A 49 -7.13 4.77 9.24
N GLY A 50 -7.41 4.72 10.55
CA GLY A 50 -6.56 5.29 11.59
C GLY A 50 -5.16 4.69 11.64
N ASP A 51 -5.01 3.44 11.20
CA ASP A 51 -3.73 2.73 11.12
C ASP A 51 -2.87 3.16 9.92
N ILE A 52 -3.42 3.93 8.97
CA ILE A 52 -2.68 4.39 7.80
C ILE A 52 -1.71 5.50 8.21
N LYS A 53 -0.41 5.22 8.18
CA LYS A 53 0.63 6.17 8.57
C LYS A 53 1.15 6.95 7.35
N PRO A 54 1.07 8.30 7.32
CA PRO A 54 1.59 9.13 6.24
C PRO A 54 3.06 8.84 5.88
N LYS A 55 3.90 8.61 6.91
CA LYS A 55 5.30 8.24 6.71
C LYS A 55 5.46 6.91 5.96
N GLN A 56 4.62 5.92 6.28
CA GLN A 56 4.66 4.61 5.61
C GLN A 56 4.31 4.74 4.12
N ILE A 57 3.29 5.53 3.77
CA ILE A 57 2.91 5.82 2.38
C ILE A 57 4.13 6.33 1.59
N LEU A 58 4.82 7.33 2.13
CA LEU A 58 5.97 7.94 1.44
C LEU A 58 7.13 6.95 1.28
N THR A 59 7.43 6.17 2.31
CA THR A 59 8.52 5.18 2.25
C THR A 59 8.20 4.02 1.30
N GLN A 60 6.96 3.54 1.29
CA GLN A 60 6.52 2.53 0.31
C GLN A 60 6.54 3.07 -1.12
N ALA A 61 6.15 4.34 -1.33
CA ALA A 61 6.20 4.97 -2.65
C ALA A 61 7.64 5.15 -3.16
N GLU A 62 8.56 5.56 -2.29
CA GLU A 62 9.99 5.63 -2.62
C GLU A 62 10.54 4.24 -3.01
N TYR A 63 10.21 3.21 -2.24
CA TYR A 63 10.59 1.83 -2.56
C TYR A 63 9.96 1.35 -3.88
N ALA A 64 8.66 1.59 -4.10
CA ALA A 64 7.97 1.23 -5.34
C ALA A 64 8.63 1.86 -6.57
N LYS A 65 8.99 3.15 -6.50
CA LYS A 65 9.77 3.82 -7.55
C LYS A 65 11.08 3.11 -7.84
N SER A 66 11.84 2.73 -6.81
CA SER A 66 13.11 2.02 -6.97
C SER A 66 12.97 0.64 -7.65
N LYS A 67 11.78 0.05 -7.60
CA LYS A 67 11.44 -1.24 -8.22
C LYS A 67 10.66 -1.09 -9.53
N GLY A 68 10.46 0.13 -10.02
CA GLY A 68 9.68 0.40 -11.23
C GLY A 68 8.17 0.20 -11.07
N VAL A 69 7.68 0.03 -9.84
CA VAL A 69 6.25 -0.14 -9.53
C VAL A 69 5.59 1.23 -9.41
N ARG A 70 4.48 1.41 -10.13
CA ARG A 70 3.79 2.72 -10.24
C ARG A 70 2.49 2.83 -9.46
N LYS A 71 2.02 1.74 -8.86
CA LYS A 71 0.71 1.67 -8.20
C LYS A 71 0.80 0.91 -6.89
N ILE A 72 0.22 1.49 -5.85
CA ILE A 72 0.00 0.88 -4.55
C ILE A 72 -1.52 0.93 -4.28
N TYR A 73 -2.11 -0.18 -3.91
CA TYR A 73 -3.46 -0.22 -3.33
C TYR A 73 -3.34 -0.31 -1.82
N MET A 74 -4.09 0.53 -1.12
CA MET A 74 -4.14 0.56 0.33
C MET A 74 -5.55 0.23 0.77
N TYR A 75 -5.75 -1.03 1.14
CA TYR A 75 -7.02 -1.53 1.64
C TYR A 75 -7.14 -1.22 3.13
N TYR A 76 -8.33 -0.79 3.54
CA TYR A 76 -8.63 -0.53 4.94
C TYR A 76 -10.11 -0.82 5.23
N SER A 77 -10.42 -1.24 6.45
CA SER A 77 -11.82 -1.36 6.89
C SER A 77 -12.37 0.00 7.34
N GLU A 78 -13.69 0.15 7.32
CA GLU A 78 -14.37 1.33 7.85
C GLU A 78 -14.01 1.60 9.32
N ASP A 79 -13.79 2.87 9.66
CA ASP A 79 -13.41 3.31 11.01
C ASP A 79 -13.72 4.80 11.21
N VAL A 80 -13.80 5.23 12.47
CA VAL A 80 -13.89 6.63 12.86
C VAL A 80 -12.49 7.21 12.97
N PHE A 81 -12.18 8.20 12.13
CA PHE A 81 -10.88 8.89 12.15
C PHE A 81 -11.06 10.41 12.27
N SER A 82 -10.01 11.08 12.77
CA SER A 82 -10.02 12.54 12.86
C SER A 82 -9.85 13.19 11.48
N PRO A 83 -10.47 14.37 11.22
CA PRO A 83 -10.23 15.14 10.00
C PRO A 83 -8.75 15.45 9.74
N GLY A 84 -7.99 15.68 10.82
CA GLY A 84 -6.54 15.93 10.74
C GLY A 84 -5.75 14.73 10.23
N GLN A 85 -6.13 13.51 10.64
CA GLN A 85 -5.52 12.28 10.12
C GLN A 85 -5.81 12.12 8.63
N HIS A 86 -7.06 12.31 8.22
CA HIS A 86 -7.46 12.24 6.81
C HIS A 86 -6.67 13.22 5.94
N TYR A 87 -6.54 14.48 6.36
CA TYR A 87 -5.75 15.47 5.65
C TYR A 87 -4.30 15.02 5.45
N ARG A 88 -3.64 14.52 6.50
CA ARG A 88 -2.23 14.07 6.45
C ARG A 88 -2.05 12.86 5.53
N VAL A 89 -2.99 11.92 5.53
CA VAL A 89 -2.97 10.75 4.63
C VAL A 89 -3.11 11.21 3.18
N MET A 90 -4.09 12.06 2.88
CA MET A 90 -4.29 12.56 1.51
C MET A 90 -3.12 13.41 1.01
N GLU A 91 -2.51 14.21 1.89
CA GLU A 91 -1.28 14.94 1.59
C GLU A 91 -0.12 14.00 1.27
N ALA A 92 0.06 12.91 2.03
CA ALA A 92 1.07 11.91 1.73
C ALA A 92 0.83 11.21 0.38
N ILE A 93 -0.41 10.91 0.02
CA ILE A 93 -0.77 10.35 -1.30
C ILE A 93 -0.40 11.31 -2.43
N ARG A 94 -0.75 12.60 -2.30
CA ARG A 94 -0.38 13.62 -3.29
C ARG A 94 1.14 13.73 -3.43
N ASN A 95 1.86 13.70 -2.31
CA ASN A 95 3.31 13.72 -2.29
C ASN A 95 3.94 12.47 -2.90
N ALA A 96 3.35 11.29 -2.68
CA ALA A 96 3.80 10.05 -3.32
C ALA A 96 3.73 10.16 -4.84
N LYS A 97 2.62 10.71 -5.36
CA LYS A 97 2.46 10.93 -6.80
C LYS A 97 3.42 11.98 -7.35
N SER A 98 3.52 13.14 -6.71
CA SER A 98 4.32 14.26 -7.22
C SER A 98 5.83 14.00 -7.14
N LYS A 99 6.32 13.37 -6.06
CA LYS A 99 7.75 13.15 -5.83
C LYS A 99 8.25 11.84 -6.44
N PHE A 100 7.41 10.79 -6.40
CA PHE A 100 7.84 9.45 -6.80
C PHE A 100 7.15 8.91 -8.05
N GLY A 101 6.13 9.60 -8.57
CA GLY A 101 5.34 9.13 -9.72
C GLY A 101 4.41 7.95 -9.39
N VAL A 102 4.36 7.54 -8.12
CA VAL A 102 3.61 6.38 -7.64
C VAL A 102 2.21 6.80 -7.24
N ASP A 103 1.22 6.14 -7.82
CA ASP A 103 -0.18 6.33 -7.50
C ASP A 103 -0.58 5.44 -6.33
N VAL A 104 -1.22 6.02 -5.31
CA VAL A 104 -1.66 5.32 -4.11
C VAL A 104 -3.17 5.43 -4.04
N GLU A 105 -3.86 4.31 -4.18
CA GLU A 105 -5.31 4.24 -4.18
C GLU A 105 -5.82 3.64 -2.88
N LEU A 106 -6.65 4.42 -2.19
CA LEU A 106 -7.36 3.99 -0.99
C LEU A 106 -8.57 3.14 -1.41
N VAL A 107 -8.68 1.94 -0.86
CA VAL A 107 -9.80 1.03 -1.12
C VAL A 107 -10.44 0.64 0.21
N GLN A 108 -11.62 1.22 0.48
CA GLN A 108 -12.39 0.88 1.66
C GLN A 108 -13.06 -0.49 1.48
N LEU A 109 -12.94 -1.35 2.48
CA LEU A 109 -13.68 -2.60 2.58
C LEU A 109 -14.81 -2.44 3.59
N THR A 110 -16.01 -2.87 3.20
CA THR A 110 -17.22 -2.86 4.05
C THR A 110 -17.26 -4.03 5.05
N SER A 111 -16.27 -4.92 5.04
CA SER A 111 -16.14 -6.04 5.98
C SER A 111 -14.72 -6.13 6.52
N GLU A 112 -14.56 -6.48 7.79
CA GLU A 112 -13.26 -6.69 8.43
C GLU A 112 -12.43 -7.79 7.71
N PHE A 113 -11.11 -7.66 7.78
CA PHE A 113 -10.16 -8.67 7.33
C PHE A 113 -10.28 -9.93 8.19
N ASN A 114 -11.06 -10.91 7.74
CA ASN A 114 -10.88 -12.31 8.13
C ASN A 114 -9.76 -12.96 7.31
#